data_AF-A0A7W0QC10-F1
#
_entry.id   AF-A0A7W0QC10-F1
#
_cell.length_a   1.000
_cell.length_b   1.000
_cell.length_c   1.000
_cell.angle_alpha   90.00
_cell.angle_beta   90.00
_cell.angle_gamma   90.00
#
_symmetry.space_group_name_H-M   'P 1'
#
loop_
_entity.id
_entity.type
_entity.pdbx_description
1 polymer ?
#
loop_
_entity_poly.entity_id
_entity_poly.type
_entity_poly.pdbx_seq_one_letter_code
_entity_poly.pdbx_strand_id
1 'polypeptide(L)'
;MRELTWLAVWSRAVIVPASRRAGPSWLGCALVAGLVFGGNGMHPRDLTGLALHHPGVGGVLALTWILIFVPAARVLVRADLATYLRSLPAPRLAPSLLAAAALLALQLPWLALWIVGEGARGLAVVGALTLV
;
A
#
# COMPACT_ATOMS: atom_id res chain seq x y z
N MET A 1 -28.22 -5.48 25.97
CA MET A 1 -27.08 -6.22 25.39
C MET A 1 -26.81 -5.61 24.03
N ARG A 2 -25.66 -4.95 23.85
CA ARG A 2 -25.32 -4.30 22.57
C ARG A 2 -25.09 -5.39 21.53
N GLU A 3 -25.86 -5.39 20.45
CA GLU A 3 -25.63 -6.30 19.33
C GLU A 3 -24.20 -6.13 18.83
N LEU A 4 -23.35 -7.12 19.13
CA LEU A 4 -22.02 -7.23 18.57
C LEU A 4 -22.20 -7.59 17.10
N THR A 5 -22.41 -6.57 16.27
CA THR A 5 -22.47 -6.71 14.82
C THR A 5 -21.20 -7.37 14.35
N TRP A 6 -21.33 -8.39 13.51
CA TRP A 6 -20.22 -9.15 12.92
C TRP A 6 -19.10 -8.23 12.40
N LEU A 7 -19.47 -7.07 11.83
CA LEU A 7 -18.57 -6.00 11.39
C LEU A 7 -17.66 -5.42 12.50
N ALA A 8 -18.14 -5.28 13.73
CA ALA A 8 -17.39 -4.70 14.84
C ALA A 8 -16.32 -5.67 15.39
N VAL A 9 -16.64 -6.97 15.43
CA VAL A 9 -15.67 -8.02 15.77
C VAL A 9 -14.62 -8.12 14.68
N TRP A 10 -15.07 -8.11 13.43
CA TRP A 10 -14.20 -8.24 12.26
C TRP A 10 -13.28 -7.03 12.08
N SER A 11 -13.75 -5.80 12.30
CA SER A 11 -12.91 -4.59 12.26
C SER A 11 -11.81 -4.61 13.32
N ARG A 12 -12.13 -5.02 14.55
CA ARG A 12 -11.12 -5.16 15.61
C ARG A 12 -10.12 -6.28 15.36
N ALA A 13 -10.58 -7.40 14.79
CA ALA A 13 -9.72 -8.54 14.51
C ALA A 13 -8.83 -8.35 13.28
N VAL A 14 -9.24 -7.54 12.30
CA VAL A 14 -8.54 -7.43 11.01
C VAL A 14 -7.98 -6.03 10.75
N ILE A 15 -8.78 -4.97 10.94
CA ILE A 15 -8.34 -3.60 10.63
C ILE A 15 -7.29 -3.14 11.64
N VAL A 16 -7.50 -3.35 12.94
CA VAL A 16 -6.55 -2.88 13.97
C VAL A 16 -5.15 -3.53 13.83
N PRO A 17 -5.02 -4.87 13.65
CA PRO A 17 -3.72 -5.48 13.43
C PRO A 17 -3.10 -5.08 12.09
N ALA A 18 -3.91 -4.94 11.03
CA ALA A 18 -3.43 -4.49 9.73
C ALA A 18 -2.87 -3.06 9.80
N SER A 19 -3.58 -2.13 10.45
CA SER A 19 -3.11 -0.75 10.64
C SER A 19 -1.83 -0.68 11.46
N ARG A 20 -1.71 -1.49 12.53
CA ARG A 20 -0.47 -1.57 13.33
C ARG A 20 0.73 -2.08 12.53
N ARG A 21 0.49 -2.96 11.55
CA ARG A 21 1.53 -3.52 10.67
C ARG A 21 1.89 -2.58 9.52
N ALA A 22 0.94 -1.79 9.03
CA ALA A 22 1.17 -0.79 7.99
C ALA A 22 1.83 0.50 8.51
N GLY A 23 1.68 0.80 9.81
CA GLY A 23 2.21 2.01 10.44
C GLY A 23 3.70 2.26 10.20
N PRO A 24 4.60 1.28 10.43
CA PRO A 24 6.03 1.47 10.18
C PRO A 24 6.37 1.80 8.72
N SER A 25 5.72 1.14 7.76
CA SER A 25 5.91 1.41 6.33
C SER A 25 5.45 2.82 5.95
N TRP A 26 4.32 3.26 6.49
CA TRP A 26 3.81 4.63 6.30
C TRP A 26 4.73 5.69 6.90
N LEU A 27 5.25 5.46 8.10
CA LEU A 27 6.23 6.35 8.73
C LEU A 27 7.53 6.42 7.93
N GLY A 28 8.04 5.28 7.46
CA GLY A 28 9.22 5.23 6.59
C GLY A 28 9.01 5.99 5.28
N CYS A 29 7.86 5.81 4.63
CA CYS A 29 7.50 6.56 3.43
C CYS A 29 7.39 8.06 3.70
N ALA A 30 6.75 8.47 4.80
CA ALA A 30 6.62 9.88 5.18
C ALA A 30 7.97 10.53 5.49
N LEU A 31 8.87 9.82 6.16
CA LEU A 31 10.23 10.28 6.44
C LEU A 31 11.04 10.48 5.16
N VAL A 32 11.07 9.48 4.29
CA VAL A 32 11.77 9.58 3.00
C VAL A 32 11.17 10.69 2.14
N ALA A 33 9.84 10.78 2.06
CA ALA A 33 9.16 11.85 1.34
C ALA A 33 9.50 13.23 1.92
N GLY A 34 9.54 13.38 3.24
CA GLY A 34 9.95 14.61 3.90
C GLY A 34 11.41 15.00 3.61
N LEU A 35 12.33 14.03 3.62
CA LEU A 35 13.73 14.25 3.29
C LEU A 35 13.94 14.62 1.81
N VAL A 36 13.26 13.92 0.90
CA VAL A 36 13.42 14.13 -0.54
C VAL A 36 12.72 15.42 -0.99
N PHE A 37 11.48 15.64 -0.56
CA PHE A 37 10.62 16.71 -1.08
C PHE A 37 10.47 17.93 -0.15
N GLY A 38 10.79 17.81 1.14
CA GLY A 38 10.48 18.84 2.14
C GLY A 38 11.43 20.05 2.18
N GLY A 39 12.64 19.95 1.62
CA GLY A 39 13.63 21.05 1.70
C GLY A 39 14.71 21.09 0.63
N ASN A 40 14.83 20.05 -0.22
CA ASN A 40 15.88 19.97 -1.24
C ASN A 40 15.46 20.55 -2.61
N GLY A 41 14.31 21.21 -2.70
CA GLY A 41 13.80 21.80 -3.95
C GLY A 41 13.38 20.79 -5.03
N MET A 42 13.44 19.49 -4.73
CA MET A 42 13.05 18.42 -5.65
C MET A 42 11.52 18.27 -5.61
N HIS A 43 10.85 18.52 -6.73
CA HIS A 43 9.43 18.26 -6.85
C HIS A 43 9.20 16.79 -7.20
N PRO A 44 8.09 16.15 -6.77
CA PRO A 44 7.71 14.82 -7.22
C PRO A 44 7.85 14.56 -8.73
N ARG A 45 7.57 15.57 -9.57
CA ARG A 45 7.70 15.48 -11.03
C ARG A 45 9.15 15.28 -11.49
N ASP A 46 10.11 15.82 -10.75
CA ASP A 46 11.50 15.79 -11.15
C ASP A 46 12.05 14.37 -10.94
N LEU A 47 11.64 13.73 -9.84
CA LEU A 47 11.96 12.33 -9.55
C LEU A 47 11.29 11.36 -10.53
N THR A 48 10.01 11.54 -10.82
CA THR A 48 9.27 10.67 -11.77
C THR A 48 9.74 10.89 -13.21
N GLY A 49 10.03 12.14 -13.59
CA GLY A 49 10.61 12.48 -14.88
C GLY A 49 11.99 11.83 -15.05
N LEU A 50 12.85 11.89 -14.03
CA LEU A 50 14.14 11.18 -14.02
C LEU A 50 13.97 9.67 -14.14
N ALA A 51 13.01 9.08 -13.41
CA ALA A 51 12.72 7.65 -13.48
C ALA A 51 12.26 7.20 -14.88
N LEU A 52 11.53 8.06 -15.61
CA LEU A 52 11.08 7.79 -16.98
C LEU A 52 12.20 7.93 -18.03
N HIS A 53 13.13 8.85 -17.84
CA HIS A 53 14.22 9.11 -18.81
C HIS A 53 15.49 8.29 -18.53
N HIS A 54 15.72 7.89 -17.27
CA HIS A 54 16.87 7.10 -16.85
C HIS A 54 16.43 5.77 -16.25
N PRO A 55 16.59 4.64 -16.96
CA PRO A 55 16.09 3.34 -16.52
C PRO A 55 16.73 2.85 -15.22
N GLY A 56 17.95 3.29 -14.90
CA GLY A 56 18.60 2.99 -13.62
C GLY A 56 17.87 3.61 -12.43
N VAL A 57 17.39 4.86 -12.55
CA VAL A 57 16.63 5.55 -11.50
C VAL A 57 15.25 4.90 -11.34
N GLY A 58 14.58 4.61 -12.46
CA GLY A 58 13.32 3.87 -12.45
C GLY A 58 13.47 2.48 -11.82
N GLY A 59 14.55 1.77 -12.12
CA GLY A 59 14.87 0.46 -11.55
C GLY A 59 15.12 0.50 -10.04
N VAL A 60 15.91 1.46 -9.55
CA VAL A 60 16.14 1.63 -8.10
C VAL A 60 14.84 2.00 -7.39
N LEU A 61 14.05 2.89 -7.98
CA LEU A 61 12.76 3.31 -7.41
C LEU A 61 11.78 2.13 -7.34
N ALA A 62 11.68 1.34 -8.40
CA ALA A 62 10.86 0.13 -8.45
C ALA A 62 11.35 -0.94 -7.47
N LEU A 63 12.67 -1.19 -7.39
CA LEU A 63 13.26 -2.17 -6.48
C LEU A 63 13.00 -1.77 -5.02
N THR A 64 13.20 -0.49 -4.69
CA THR A 64 12.92 0.05 -3.36
C THR A 64 11.45 -0.14 -3.02
N TRP A 65 10.54 0.12 -3.96
CA TRP A 65 9.11 -0.11 -3.76
C TRP A 65 8.79 -1.59 -3.52
N ILE A 66 9.35 -2.50 -4.32
CA ILE A 66 9.18 -3.96 -4.17
C ILE A 66 9.68 -4.42 -2.80
N LEU A 67 10.84 -3.94 -2.35
CA LEU A 67 11.43 -4.30 -1.05
C LEU A 67 10.58 -3.85 0.13
N ILE A 68 9.87 -2.73 0.01
CA ILE A 68 8.96 -2.22 1.06
C ILE A 68 7.60 -2.93 0.97
N PHE A 69 7.07 -3.07 -0.25
CA PHE A 69 5.71 -3.55 -0.50
C PHE A 69 5.57 -5.06 -0.29
N VAL A 70 6.47 -5.87 -0.85
CA VAL A 70 6.36 -7.35 -0.81
C VAL A 70 6.30 -7.91 0.61
N PRO A 71 7.19 -7.56 1.55
CA PRO A 71 7.09 -8.08 2.91
C PRO A 71 5.83 -7.61 3.62
N ALA A 72 5.41 -6.35 3.44
CA ALA A 72 4.18 -5.82 4.02
C ALA A 72 2.92 -6.51 3.45
N ALA A 73 2.85 -6.68 2.13
CA ALA A 73 1.78 -7.39 1.44
C ALA A 73 1.74 -8.88 1.83
N ARG A 74 2.89 -9.54 1.96
CA ARG A 74 2.98 -10.94 2.38
C ARG A 74 2.43 -11.14 3.79
N VAL A 75 2.69 -10.21 4.71
CA VAL A 75 2.15 -10.23 6.08
C VAL A 75 0.63 -10.00 6.12
N LEU A 76 0.10 -9.20 5.19
CA LEU A 76 -1.34 -8.97 5.04
C LEU A 76 -2.07 -10.20 4.46
N VAL A 77 -1.49 -10.84 3.45
CA VAL A 77 -2.09 -12.00 2.77
C VAL A 77 -1.99 -13.29 3.61
N ARG A 78 -0.88 -13.48 4.35
CA ARG A 78 -0.64 -14.66 5.21
C ARG A 78 -1.19 -14.52 6.63
N ALA A 79 -2.14 -13.62 6.90
CA ALA A 79 -2.68 -13.49 8.24
C ALA A 79 -3.46 -14.76 8.65
N ASP A 80 -2.80 -15.67 9.39
CA ASP A 80 -3.34 -16.95 9.87
C ASP A 80 -4.63 -16.82 10.69
N LEU A 81 -4.85 -15.67 11.32
CA LEU A 81 -6.09 -15.30 12.02
C LEU A 81 -7.32 -15.30 11.09
N ALA A 82 -7.15 -15.07 9.80
CA ALA A 82 -8.24 -15.10 8.82
C ALA A 82 -8.68 -16.54 8.51
N THR A 83 -7.82 -17.55 8.71
CA THR A 83 -8.17 -18.97 8.45
C THR A 83 -9.28 -19.42 9.40
N TYR A 84 -9.20 -19.04 10.68
CA TYR A 84 -10.24 -19.35 11.68
C TYR A 84 -11.52 -18.54 11.48
N LEU A 85 -11.44 -17.32 10.91
CA LEU A 85 -12.61 -16.51 10.60
C LEU A 85 -13.30 -16.93 9.30
N ARG A 86 -12.58 -17.58 8.36
CA ARG A 86 -13.14 -18.13 7.11
C ARG A 86 -14.02 -19.36 7.32
N SER A 87 -13.87 -20.06 8.44
CA SER A 87 -14.75 -21.19 8.80
C SER A 87 -16.09 -20.75 9.40
N LEU A 88 -16.26 -19.46 9.72
CA LEU A 88 -17.56 -18.93 10.15
C LEU A 88 -18.45 -18.67 8.91
N PRO A 89 -19.78 -18.87 9.03
CA PRO A 89 -20.74 -18.58 7.96
C PRO A 89 -20.84 -17.06 7.75
N ALA A 90 -19.89 -16.52 7.01
CA ALA A 90 -19.73 -15.11 6.72
C ALA A 90 -19.72 -14.88 5.20
N PRO A 91 -20.11 -13.68 4.73
CA PRO A 91 -20.09 -13.35 3.31
C PRO A 91 -18.65 -13.48 2.76
N ARG A 92 -18.45 -14.45 1.85
CA ARG A 92 -17.13 -14.84 1.30
C ARG A 92 -16.37 -13.68 0.64
N LEU A 93 -17.08 -12.64 0.19
CA LEU A 93 -16.51 -11.48 -0.48
C LEU A 93 -15.90 -10.45 0.49
N ALA A 94 -16.42 -10.34 1.71
CA ALA A 94 -15.96 -9.34 2.68
C ALA A 94 -14.47 -9.45 3.03
N PRO A 95 -13.89 -10.63 3.31
CA PRO A 95 -12.45 -10.74 3.59
C PRO A 95 -11.59 -10.45 2.36
N SER A 96 -12.04 -10.79 1.16
CA SER A 96 -11.31 -10.47 -0.09
C SER A 96 -11.32 -8.97 -0.37
N LEU A 97 -12.47 -8.30 -0.20
CA LEU A 97 -12.59 -6.85 -0.39
C LEU A 97 -11.72 -6.07 0.58
N LEU A 98 -11.61 -6.53 1.82
CA LEU A 98 -10.76 -5.86 2.81
C LEU A 98 -9.27 -6.14 2.62
N ALA A 99 -8.89 -7.35 2.19
CA ALA A 99 -7.52 -7.60 1.77
C ALA A 99 -7.14 -6.70 0.59
N ALA A 100 -8.05 -6.57 -0.40
CA ALA A 100 -7.87 -5.64 -1.53
C ALA A 100 -7.77 -4.19 -1.06
N ALA A 101 -8.64 -3.74 -0.14
CA ALA A 101 -8.61 -2.39 0.40
C ALA A 101 -7.31 -2.11 1.18
N ALA A 102 -6.80 -3.08 1.94
CA ALA A 102 -5.54 -2.94 2.66
C ALA A 102 -4.32 -2.89 1.72
N LEU A 103 -4.33 -3.68 0.64
CA LEU A 103 -3.31 -3.62 -0.40
C LEU A 103 -3.36 -2.28 -1.15
N LEU A 104 -4.55 -1.78 -1.47
CA LEU A 104 -4.73 -0.45 -2.07
C LEU A 104 -4.23 0.65 -1.15
N ALA A 105 -4.53 0.58 0.15
CA ALA A 105 -4.04 1.53 1.13
C ALA A 105 -2.50 1.48 1.27
N LEU A 106 -1.89 0.30 1.15
CA LEU A 106 -0.43 0.14 1.13
C LEU A 106 0.19 0.73 -0.15
N GLN A 107 -0.55 0.70 -1.26
CA GLN A 107 -0.13 1.25 -2.55
C GLN A 107 -0.25 2.78 -2.63
N LEU A 108 -0.98 3.42 -1.70
CA LEU A 108 -1.25 4.86 -1.74
C LEU A 108 -0.01 5.75 -1.81
N PRO A 109 1.09 5.53 -1.06
CA PRO A 109 2.26 6.41 -1.14
C PRO A 109 2.88 6.42 -2.55
N TRP A 110 2.91 5.26 -3.21
CA TRP A 110 3.41 5.12 -4.58
C TRP A 110 2.46 5.71 -5.61
N LEU A 111 1.15 5.45 -5.46
CA LEU A 111 0.12 6.09 -6.28
C LEU A 111 0.20 7.61 -6.17
N ALA A 112 0.31 8.15 -4.95
CA ALA A 112 0.42 9.57 -4.71
C ALA A 112 1.67 10.15 -5.37
N LEU A 113 2.83 9.49 -5.24
CA LEU A 113 4.07 9.93 -5.89
C LEU A 113 3.90 10.06 -7.42
N TRP A 114 3.38 9.02 -8.07
CA TRP A 114 3.23 8.99 -9.53
C TRP A 114 2.10 9.87 -10.06
N ILE A 115 0.97 9.96 -9.35
CA ILE A 115 -0.13 10.85 -9.71
C ILE A 115 0.29 12.32 -9.56
N VAL A 116 0.98 12.67 -8.47
CA VAL A 116 1.44 14.05 -8.24
C VAL A 116 2.59 14.40 -9.18
N GLY A 117 3.44 13.44 -9.56
CA GLY A 117 4.57 13.67 -10.47
C GLY A 117 4.17 13.74 -11.96
N GLU A 118 3.36 12.80 -12.44
CA GLU A 118 3.11 12.57 -13.88
C GLU A 118 1.62 12.48 -14.26
N GLY A 119 0.70 12.64 -13.30
CA GLY A 119 -0.75 12.60 -13.54
C GLY A 119 -1.20 11.28 -14.18
N ALA A 120 -1.83 11.36 -15.35
CA ALA A 120 -2.39 10.20 -16.07
C ALA A 120 -1.31 9.17 -16.50
N ARG A 121 -0.08 9.62 -16.79
CA ARG A 121 1.03 8.70 -17.08
C ARG A 121 1.48 7.94 -15.84
N GLY A 122 1.43 8.60 -14.68
CA GLY A 122 1.68 7.96 -13.39
C GLY A 122 0.71 6.82 -13.11
N LEU A 123 -0.58 7.00 -13.41
CA LEU A 123 -1.57 5.92 -13.31
C LEU A 123 -1.25 4.74 -14.22
N ALA A 124 -0.77 4.99 -15.45
CA ALA A 124 -0.38 3.93 -16.37
C ALA A 124 0.84 3.13 -15.86
N VAL A 125 1.85 3.81 -15.30
CA VAL A 125 3.02 3.16 -14.69
C VAL A 125 2.64 2.31 -13.49
N VAL A 126 1.78 2.84 -12.61
CA VAL A 126 1.29 2.06 -11.47
C VAL A 126 0.44 0.89 -11.96
N GLY A 127 -0.48 1.10 -12.89
CA GLY A 127 -1.29 0.03 -13.48
C GLY A 127 -0.43 -1.09 -14.07
N ALA A 128 0.60 -0.75 -14.84
CA ALA A 128 1.53 -1.72 -15.40
C ALA A 128 2.27 -2.52 -14.32
N LEU A 129 2.80 -1.86 -13.28
CA LEU A 129 3.51 -2.53 -12.18
C LEU A 129 2.59 -3.35 -11.27
N THR A 130 1.29 -3.06 -11.25
CA THR A 130 0.32 -3.78 -10.39
C THR A 130 -0.29 -4.99 -11.11
N LEU A 131 -0.20 -5.04 -12.45
CA LEU A 131 -0.73 -6.14 -13.28
C LEU A 131 0.32 -7.18 -13.68
N VAL A 132 1.61 -6.90 -13.45
CA VAL A 132 2.74 -7.84 -13.62
C VAL A 132 2.93 -8.67 -12.36
#